data_AF-A0A3C1Y5D8-F1
#
_entry.id   AF-A0A3C1Y5D8-F1
#
_cell.length_a   1.000
_cell.length_b   1.000
_cell.length_c   1.000
_cell.angle_alpha   90.00
_cell.angle_beta   90.00
_cell.angle_gamma   90.00
#
_symmetry.space_group_name_H-M   'P 1'
#
loop_
_entity.id
_entity.type
_entity.pdbx_description
1 polymer ?
#
loop_
_entity_poly.entity_id
_entity_poly.type
_entity_poly.pdbx_seq_one_letter_code
_entity_poly.pdbx_strand_id
1 'polypeptide(L)'
;MKKTTVTIATFAASMLFSVNSYAGWSIEELSRKGFRFNNPPYELGEVNGVDGNSSMECFTGGESTDDESGFTPAKINKSWYLCGENSDGKLNGLTVIYINGDTKRNPEYHVVYIVDGRLAFPSLYLYKNDGDYSIGVQEGNISYLEYTTFWDSPEAAQYGLQGGYRNRPMFLELKKVYGDVIGDRQFLTDGANGQFDLKGLQDAFDRFMKSDLHIAPSAWDEYCNLKPLHTPPSQPLPPLMSANSPVSFRFHVVDKGGDYGMFETNSVIDFWEDSSVNGCDIACREYTTTVYENGRIYEYETIYYGRMDGNAIVFTNAMNSMENGPVEKITPVKMTASPDGKGLIFHDWHFIRR
;
A
#
# COMPACT_ATOMS: atom_id res chain seq x y z
N MET A 1 -49.94 -37.07 21.13
CA MET A 1 -49.56 -36.23 22.29
C MET A 1 -48.11 -36.54 22.63
N LYS A 2 -47.14 -35.63 22.72
CA LYS A 2 -47.06 -34.17 22.64
C LYS A 2 -45.69 -33.82 22.03
N LYS A 3 -45.68 -32.73 21.27
CA LYS A 3 -44.53 -32.02 20.70
C LYS A 3 -43.60 -31.45 21.78
N THR A 4 -42.31 -31.34 21.47
CA THR A 4 -41.41 -30.16 21.65
C THR A 4 -40.09 -30.53 20.96
N THR A 5 -39.70 -30.06 19.77
CA THR A 5 -39.44 -28.69 19.29
C THR A 5 -38.50 -27.91 20.21
N VAL A 6 -37.45 -27.34 19.62
CA VAL A 6 -36.36 -26.50 20.17
C VAL A 6 -35.11 -27.28 20.59
N THR A 7 -34.18 -27.51 19.65
CA THR A 7 -32.80 -26.95 19.63
C THR A 7 -32.15 -27.31 18.27
N ILE A 8 -32.85 -27.02 17.17
CA ILE A 8 -32.29 -26.93 15.81
C ILE A 8 -32.19 -25.44 15.40
N ALA A 9 -32.29 -24.53 16.39
CA ALA A 9 -32.33 -23.08 16.20
C ALA A 9 -31.05 -22.34 16.62
N THR A 10 -29.94 -23.05 16.88
CA THR A 10 -28.66 -22.40 17.27
C THR A 10 -27.54 -22.62 16.25
N PHE A 11 -27.73 -23.48 15.25
CA PHE A 11 -26.80 -23.60 14.12
C PHE A 11 -27.24 -22.81 12.87
N ALA A 12 -28.44 -22.22 12.91
CA ALA A 12 -29.00 -21.37 11.86
C ALA A 12 -28.97 -19.86 12.21
N ALA A 13 -28.29 -19.48 13.29
CA ALA A 13 -28.15 -18.09 13.74
C ALA A 13 -26.74 -17.50 13.55
N SER A 14 -25.76 -18.29 13.09
CA SER A 14 -24.50 -17.77 12.54
C SER A 14 -24.59 -17.45 11.04
N MET A 15 -25.71 -17.76 10.38
CA MET A 15 -26.03 -17.33 9.00
C MET A 15 -26.83 -16.01 8.93
N LEU A 16 -26.81 -15.18 9.97
CA LEU A 16 -27.52 -13.89 9.99
C LEU A 16 -26.66 -12.66 10.30
N PHE A 17 -25.34 -12.78 10.13
CA PHE A 17 -24.48 -11.62 9.87
C PHE A 17 -23.88 -11.69 8.46
N SER A 18 -24.76 -11.82 7.46
CA SER A 18 -24.46 -11.41 6.08
C SER A 18 -25.10 -10.06 5.78
N VAL A 19 -24.93 -9.06 6.65
CA VAL A 19 -25.14 -7.63 6.32
C VAL A 19 -24.23 -6.79 7.23
N ASN A 20 -22.94 -6.92 7.00
CA ASN A 20 -22.03 -5.80 6.90
C ASN A 20 -20.97 -6.31 5.95
N SER A 21 -21.15 -6.09 4.65
CA SER A 21 -20.00 -6.00 3.77
C SER A 21 -19.14 -4.89 4.38
N TYR A 22 -18.20 -5.25 5.24
CA TYR A 22 -17.10 -4.35 5.52
C TYR A 22 -16.46 -4.23 4.14
N ALA A 23 -16.73 -3.14 3.43
CA ALA A 23 -15.90 -2.82 2.29
C ALA A 23 -14.50 -2.71 2.89
N GLY A 24 -13.68 -3.75 2.67
CA GLY A 24 -12.30 -3.76 3.13
C GLY A 24 -11.63 -2.46 2.70
N TRP A 25 -10.61 -2.04 3.42
CA TRP A 25 -9.89 -0.82 3.12
C TRP A 25 -9.26 -0.94 1.73
N SER A 26 -9.54 0.04 0.89
CA SER A 26 -9.00 0.11 -0.46
C SER A 26 -7.50 0.38 -0.45
N ILE A 27 -6.85 0.10 -1.59
CA ILE A 27 -5.44 0.45 -1.81
C ILE A 27 -5.20 1.94 -1.57
N GLU A 28 -6.14 2.80 -1.98
CA GLU A 28 -6.02 4.25 -1.81
C GLU A 28 -6.06 4.65 -0.34
N GLU A 29 -7.00 4.10 0.44
CA GLU A 29 -7.11 4.36 1.88
C GLU A 29 -5.88 3.86 2.66
N LEU A 30 -5.37 2.68 2.32
CA LEU A 30 -4.14 2.14 2.91
C LEU A 30 -2.93 3.00 2.53
N SER A 31 -2.85 3.44 1.28
CA SER A 31 -1.76 4.31 0.81
C SER A 31 -1.77 5.66 1.53
N ARG A 32 -2.96 6.26 1.77
CA ARG A 32 -3.11 7.48 2.60
C ARG A 32 -2.65 7.27 4.05
N LYS A 33 -2.70 6.03 4.54
CA LYS A 33 -2.19 5.63 5.86
C LYS A 33 -0.72 5.28 5.88
N GLY A 34 -0.03 5.38 4.74
CA GLY A 34 1.40 5.15 4.60
C GLY A 34 1.79 3.70 4.34
N PHE A 35 0.83 2.81 4.06
CA PHE A 35 1.14 1.48 3.52
C PHE A 35 1.62 1.57 2.07
N ARG A 36 2.42 0.60 1.64
CA ARG A 36 2.95 0.49 0.29
C ARG A 36 2.60 -0.84 -0.34
N PHE A 37 2.49 -0.86 -1.66
CA PHE A 37 2.23 -2.07 -2.44
C PHE A 37 3.35 -2.23 -3.46
N ASN A 38 3.66 -3.47 -3.85
CA ASN A 38 4.61 -3.67 -4.92
C ASN A 38 4.09 -3.09 -6.23
N ASN A 39 5.01 -2.54 -7.02
CA ASN A 39 4.74 -2.01 -8.34
C ASN A 39 5.93 -2.34 -9.28
N PRO A 40 5.74 -3.17 -10.33
CA PRO A 40 4.50 -3.90 -10.62
C PRO A 40 4.16 -4.92 -9.52
N PRO A 41 2.88 -5.33 -9.39
CA PRO A 41 2.52 -6.46 -8.54
C PRO A 41 3.23 -7.74 -9.01
N TYR A 42 3.65 -8.57 -8.07
CA TYR A 42 4.13 -9.91 -8.37
C TYR A 42 2.99 -10.86 -8.74
N GLU A 43 3.36 -12.02 -9.29
CA GLU A 43 2.43 -13.08 -9.66
C GLU A 43 1.60 -13.53 -8.45
N LEU A 44 0.34 -13.88 -8.66
CA LEU A 44 -0.51 -14.45 -7.62
C LEU A 44 -0.23 -15.95 -7.48
N GLY A 45 0.02 -16.41 -6.26
CA GLY A 45 0.08 -17.83 -5.92
C GLY A 45 -1.14 -18.26 -5.12
N GLU A 46 -1.48 -19.54 -5.24
CA GLU A 46 -2.58 -20.14 -4.48
C GLU A 46 -2.17 -20.32 -3.02
N VAL A 47 -3.08 -19.95 -2.12
CA VAL A 47 -2.97 -20.17 -0.68
C VAL A 47 -4.26 -20.78 -0.17
N ASN A 48 -4.15 -21.66 0.81
CA ASN A 48 -5.30 -22.35 1.36
C ASN A 48 -5.78 -21.67 2.65
N GLY A 49 -7.04 -21.86 3.02
CA GLY A 49 -7.56 -21.29 4.26
C GLY A 49 -8.83 -21.96 4.73
N VAL A 50 -9.32 -21.49 5.89
CA VAL A 50 -10.51 -22.05 6.56
C VAL A 50 -11.75 -21.99 5.66
N ASP A 51 -11.81 -20.99 4.79
CA ASP A 51 -12.90 -20.73 3.85
C ASP A 51 -12.60 -21.19 2.42
N GLY A 52 -11.57 -22.03 2.24
CA GLY A 52 -11.17 -22.61 0.95
C GLY A 52 -9.96 -21.94 0.30
N ASN A 53 -9.72 -22.30 -0.96
CA ASN A 53 -8.54 -21.84 -1.71
C ASN A 53 -8.73 -20.39 -2.15
N SER A 54 -7.69 -19.59 -1.95
CA SER A 54 -7.62 -18.19 -2.32
C SER A 54 -6.30 -17.92 -3.05
N SER A 55 -6.10 -16.69 -3.50
CA SER A 55 -4.86 -16.26 -4.12
C SER A 55 -4.36 -14.95 -3.53
N MET A 56 -3.04 -14.84 -3.46
CA MET A 56 -2.35 -13.63 -3.04
C MET A 56 -1.04 -13.47 -3.79
N GLU A 57 -0.56 -12.23 -3.84
CA GLU A 57 0.70 -11.86 -4.47
C GLU A 57 1.87 -12.59 -3.80
N CYS A 58 2.75 -13.14 -4.64
CA CYS A 58 3.94 -13.80 -4.18
C CYS A 58 4.91 -12.78 -3.58
N PHE A 59 5.48 -13.12 -2.44
CA PHE A 59 6.43 -12.26 -1.76
C PHE A 59 7.48 -13.09 -1.04
N THR A 60 8.65 -12.48 -0.87
CA THR A 60 9.72 -13.06 -0.07
C THR A 60 9.52 -12.68 1.39
N GLY A 61 9.69 -13.63 2.30
CA GLY A 61 9.74 -13.36 3.74
C GLY A 61 11.07 -13.91 4.28
N GLY A 62 11.93 -13.04 4.84
CA GLY A 62 13.12 -13.50 5.57
C GLY A 62 14.12 -14.38 4.80
N GLU A 63 14.30 -14.17 3.49
CA GLU A 63 15.25 -14.93 2.66
C GLU A 63 16.46 -14.08 2.24
N SER A 64 17.49 -14.72 1.65
CA SER A 64 18.68 -14.02 1.13
C SER A 64 18.33 -13.09 -0.03
N THR A 65 19.11 -12.01 -0.18
CA THR A 65 18.96 -11.03 -1.28
C THR A 65 19.05 -11.65 -2.69
N ASP A 66 19.68 -12.81 -2.81
CA ASP A 66 19.94 -13.48 -4.08
C ASP A 66 18.97 -14.66 -4.35
N ASP A 67 17.83 -14.70 -3.66
CA ASP A 67 16.81 -15.73 -3.86
C ASP A 67 16.01 -15.48 -5.15
N GLU A 68 16.46 -16.07 -6.25
CA GLU A 68 15.81 -16.00 -7.58
C GLU A 68 14.35 -16.50 -7.57
N SER A 69 13.97 -17.30 -6.58
CA SER A 69 12.61 -17.84 -6.43
C SER A 69 11.73 -17.04 -5.46
N GLY A 70 12.25 -15.95 -4.89
CA GLY A 70 11.66 -15.19 -3.78
C GLY A 70 10.23 -14.71 -4.01
N PHE A 71 9.85 -14.47 -5.26
CA PHE A 71 8.54 -13.92 -5.65
C PHE A 71 7.76 -14.84 -6.60
N THR A 72 8.00 -16.14 -6.51
CA THR A 72 7.33 -17.14 -7.37
C THR A 72 6.27 -17.93 -6.59
N PRO A 73 5.25 -18.50 -7.26
CA PRO A 73 4.25 -19.33 -6.58
C PRO A 73 4.84 -20.52 -5.80
N ALA A 74 5.99 -21.05 -6.23
CA ALA A 74 6.70 -22.11 -5.52
C ALA A 74 7.14 -21.72 -4.09
N LYS A 75 7.24 -20.41 -3.80
CA LYS A 75 7.56 -19.88 -2.47
C LYS A 75 6.40 -20.04 -1.48
N ILE A 76 5.17 -20.02 -1.97
CA ILE A 76 3.97 -19.96 -1.15
C ILE A 76 2.99 -21.13 -1.37
N ASN A 77 3.30 -22.10 -2.23
CA ASN A 77 2.39 -23.20 -2.62
C ASN A 77 2.00 -24.18 -1.50
N LYS A 78 2.54 -24.04 -0.28
CA LYS A 78 2.14 -24.79 0.92
C LYS A 78 1.60 -23.87 2.02
N SER A 79 1.34 -22.62 1.68
CA SER A 79 0.91 -21.60 2.64
C SER A 79 -0.56 -21.78 3.01
N TRP A 80 -0.89 -21.35 4.23
CA TRP A 80 -2.25 -21.39 4.77
C TRP A 80 -2.56 -20.10 5.53
N TYR A 81 -3.76 -19.53 5.40
CA TYR A 81 -4.19 -18.35 6.15
C TYR A 81 -5.16 -18.69 7.29
N LEU A 82 -5.01 -18.00 8.42
CA LEU A 82 -5.80 -18.18 9.64
C LEU A 82 -7.02 -17.26 9.72
N CYS A 83 -6.94 -16.09 9.10
CA CYS A 83 -8.02 -15.11 8.98
C CYS A 83 -7.86 -14.34 7.67
N GLY A 84 -8.89 -13.59 7.28
CA GLY A 84 -8.99 -12.90 6.00
C GLY A 84 -10.19 -13.41 5.21
N GLU A 85 -10.68 -12.60 4.30
CA GLU A 85 -11.85 -12.89 3.49
C GLU A 85 -11.41 -13.35 2.09
N ASN A 86 -12.04 -14.42 1.61
CA ASN A 86 -11.90 -14.82 0.22
C ASN A 86 -13.02 -14.17 -0.59
N SER A 87 -12.66 -13.20 -1.43
CA SER A 87 -13.58 -12.54 -2.37
C SER A 87 -13.10 -12.79 -3.78
N ASP A 88 -13.94 -13.42 -4.60
CA ASP A 88 -13.64 -13.75 -6.00
C ASP A 88 -12.32 -14.53 -6.20
N GLY A 89 -12.01 -15.45 -5.27
CA GLY A 89 -10.80 -16.28 -5.32
C GLY A 89 -9.53 -15.54 -4.91
N LYS A 90 -9.65 -14.35 -4.32
CA LYS A 90 -8.54 -13.52 -3.86
C LYS A 90 -8.69 -13.17 -2.39
N LEU A 91 -7.55 -13.12 -1.71
CA LEU A 91 -7.50 -12.88 -0.28
C LEU A 91 -7.63 -11.37 0.00
N ASN A 92 -8.39 -11.02 1.03
CA ASN A 92 -8.72 -9.65 1.39
C ASN A 92 -8.77 -9.48 2.90
N GLY A 93 -8.54 -8.25 3.36
CA GLY A 93 -8.63 -7.89 4.78
C GLY A 93 -7.33 -8.10 5.55
N LEU A 94 -7.41 -7.91 6.88
CA LEU A 94 -6.30 -8.22 7.76
C LEU A 94 -6.14 -9.74 7.82
N THR A 95 -4.95 -10.19 7.46
CA THR A 95 -4.69 -11.58 7.16
C THR A 95 -3.47 -12.03 7.96
N VAL A 96 -3.62 -13.17 8.65
CA VAL A 96 -2.50 -13.88 9.26
C VAL A 96 -2.21 -15.09 8.39
N ILE A 97 -1.06 -15.09 7.71
CA ILE A 97 -0.66 -16.15 6.78
C ILE A 97 0.49 -16.93 7.39
N TYR A 98 0.43 -18.26 7.37
CA TYR A 98 1.60 -19.12 7.46
C TYR A 98 2.19 -19.30 6.07
N ILE A 99 3.37 -18.74 5.84
CA ILE A 99 4.10 -18.79 4.58
C ILE A 99 5.01 -20.01 4.53
N ASN A 100 4.77 -20.86 3.54
CA ASN A 100 5.56 -22.05 3.28
C ASN A 100 5.46 -22.45 1.80
N GLY A 101 6.49 -23.12 1.29
CA GLY A 101 6.51 -23.61 -0.07
C GLY A 101 7.67 -24.55 -0.35
N ASP A 102 7.74 -25.07 -1.56
CA ASP A 102 8.83 -25.96 -1.99
C ASP A 102 10.20 -25.29 -1.98
N THR A 103 10.24 -23.96 -2.18
CA THR A 103 11.49 -23.19 -2.19
C THR A 103 11.66 -22.30 -0.96
N LYS A 104 10.78 -22.38 0.04
CA LYS A 104 10.91 -21.62 1.30
C LYS A 104 11.92 -22.31 2.22
N ARG A 105 12.92 -21.58 2.73
CA ARG A 105 13.92 -22.15 3.64
C ARG A 105 13.33 -22.31 5.04
N ASN A 106 12.75 -21.22 5.55
CA ASN A 106 12.18 -21.17 6.89
C ASN A 106 10.71 -20.73 6.81
N PRO A 107 9.76 -21.60 7.14
CA PRO A 107 8.36 -21.19 7.22
C PRO A 107 8.12 -20.18 8.33
N GLU A 108 7.19 -19.26 8.11
CA GLU A 108 6.95 -18.14 9.03
C GLU A 108 5.52 -17.63 8.94
N TYR A 109 5.06 -16.98 9.99
CA TYR A 109 3.79 -16.27 10.01
C TYR A 109 3.97 -14.81 9.60
N HIS A 110 3.04 -14.28 8.82
CA HIS A 110 2.93 -12.86 8.51
C HIS A 110 1.58 -12.32 8.98
N VAL A 111 1.59 -11.17 9.65
CA VAL A 111 0.42 -10.32 9.89
C VAL A 111 0.47 -9.17 8.88
N VAL A 112 -0.47 -9.17 7.94
CA VAL A 112 -0.46 -8.27 6.78
C VAL A 112 -1.89 -7.94 6.34
N TYR A 113 -2.11 -6.74 5.81
CA TYR A 113 -3.38 -6.42 5.16
C TYR A 113 -3.30 -6.74 3.66
N ILE A 114 -4.36 -7.33 3.10
CA ILE A 114 -4.41 -7.71 1.68
C ILE A 114 -5.62 -7.07 1.01
N VAL A 115 -5.44 -6.57 -0.21
CA VAL A 115 -6.51 -6.03 -1.06
C VAL A 115 -6.44 -6.66 -2.43
N ASP A 116 -7.50 -7.36 -2.83
CA ASP A 116 -7.60 -8.06 -4.11
C ASP A 116 -6.38 -8.98 -4.35
N GLY A 117 -5.95 -9.70 -3.31
CA GLY A 117 -4.76 -10.54 -3.31
C GLY A 117 -3.43 -9.78 -3.17
N ARG A 118 -3.39 -8.45 -3.23
CA ARG A 118 -2.14 -7.66 -3.14
C ARG A 118 -1.75 -7.36 -1.70
N LEU A 119 -0.46 -7.45 -1.39
CA LEU A 119 0.03 -7.21 -0.02
C LEU A 119 0.26 -5.72 0.24
N ALA A 120 -0.24 -5.25 1.39
CA ALA A 120 0.09 -3.95 1.94
C ALA A 120 1.26 -4.06 2.93
N PHE A 121 2.41 -3.50 2.57
CA PHE A 121 3.58 -3.38 3.44
C PHE A 121 3.54 -2.11 4.28
N PRO A 122 4.16 -2.11 5.47
CA PRO A 122 4.96 -3.18 6.07
C PRO A 122 4.10 -4.36 6.56
N SER A 123 4.69 -5.56 6.56
CA SER A 123 4.13 -6.73 7.24
C SER A 123 4.98 -7.09 8.45
N LEU A 124 4.33 -7.60 9.49
CA LEU A 124 4.99 -8.15 10.67
C LEU A 124 5.19 -9.64 10.44
N TYR A 125 6.42 -10.14 10.55
CA TYR A 125 6.69 -11.57 10.42
C TYR A 125 7.21 -12.18 11.71
N LEU A 126 6.82 -13.43 11.95
CA LEU A 126 7.18 -14.21 13.13
C LEU A 126 7.58 -15.61 12.70
N TYR A 127 8.72 -16.10 13.15
CA TYR A 127 9.12 -17.47 12.85
C TYR A 127 9.83 -18.12 14.03
N LYS A 128 9.87 -19.44 13.97
CA LYS A 128 10.59 -20.28 14.90
C LYS A 128 11.68 -21.02 14.14
N ASN A 129 12.93 -20.87 14.57
CA ASN A 129 14.05 -21.63 14.02
C ASN A 129 14.94 -22.14 15.15
N ASP A 130 15.32 -23.42 15.11
CA ASP A 130 16.22 -24.07 16.08
C ASP A 130 15.87 -23.86 17.57
N GLY A 131 14.57 -23.70 17.88
CA GLY A 131 14.06 -23.46 19.23
C GLY A 131 13.98 -21.99 19.63
N ASP A 132 14.53 -21.09 18.81
CA ASP A 132 14.41 -19.65 18.98
C ASP A 132 13.19 -19.08 18.26
N TYR A 133 12.60 -18.08 18.89
CA TYR A 133 11.48 -17.32 18.35
C TYR A 133 11.98 -15.98 17.88
N SER A 134 11.56 -15.58 16.69
CA SER A 134 11.97 -14.32 16.06
C SER A 134 10.77 -13.54 15.56
N ILE A 135 10.85 -12.22 15.70
CA ILE A 135 9.87 -11.26 15.15
C ILE A 135 10.64 -10.20 14.37
N GLY A 136 10.07 -9.79 13.25
CA GLY A 136 10.67 -8.79 12.40
C GLY A 136 9.66 -8.12 11.49
N VAL A 137 10.19 -7.22 10.67
CA VAL A 137 9.39 -6.42 9.74
C VAL A 137 9.85 -6.72 8.32
N GLN A 138 8.88 -6.93 7.44
CA GLN A 138 9.09 -7.06 6.01
C GLN A 138 8.46 -5.86 5.29
N GLU A 139 9.29 -5.09 4.59
CA GLU A 139 8.95 -3.82 3.95
C GLU A 139 8.78 -3.99 2.41
N GLY A 140 8.47 -5.22 1.98
CA GLY A 140 8.28 -5.61 0.57
C GLY A 140 9.54 -6.18 -0.08
N ASN A 141 10.65 -5.44 0.01
CA ASN A 141 11.93 -5.85 -0.57
C ASN A 141 13.06 -6.04 0.45
N ILE A 142 12.85 -5.60 1.70
CA ILE A 142 13.81 -5.77 2.79
C ILE A 142 13.07 -6.29 4.00
N SER A 143 13.58 -7.38 4.55
CA SER A 143 13.17 -7.90 5.85
C SER A 143 14.31 -7.76 6.84
N TYR A 144 13.99 -7.43 8.09
CA TYR A 144 14.97 -7.44 9.17
C TYR A 144 14.36 -7.94 10.47
N LEU A 145 15.22 -8.51 11.33
CA LEU A 145 14.85 -9.03 12.63
C LEU A 145 14.79 -7.91 13.65
N GLU A 146 13.63 -7.73 14.27
CA GLU A 146 13.44 -6.75 15.33
C GLU A 146 13.88 -7.29 16.69
N TYR A 147 13.55 -8.56 16.96
CA TYR A 147 13.94 -9.27 18.18
C TYR A 147 13.98 -10.78 17.94
N THR A 148 14.84 -11.47 18.68
CA THR A 148 14.86 -12.93 18.76
C THR A 148 15.23 -13.39 20.16
N THR A 149 14.67 -14.52 20.61
CA THR A 149 15.03 -15.11 21.91
C THR A 149 16.50 -15.53 21.97
N PHE A 150 17.14 -15.77 20.82
CA PHE A 150 18.58 -16.05 20.75
C PHE A 150 19.39 -14.91 21.38
N TRP A 151 18.95 -13.66 21.25
CA TRP A 151 19.65 -12.49 21.80
C TRP A 151 19.67 -12.46 23.33
N ASP A 152 18.84 -13.25 24.00
CA ASP A 152 18.91 -13.43 25.46
C ASP A 152 19.87 -14.55 25.88
N SER A 153 20.44 -15.31 24.94
CA SER A 153 21.33 -16.43 25.24
C SER A 153 22.71 -15.95 25.73
N PRO A 154 23.40 -16.77 26.55
CA PRO A 154 24.82 -16.53 26.88
C PRO A 154 25.73 -16.48 25.65
N GLU A 155 25.34 -17.18 24.58
CA GLU A 155 26.08 -17.19 23.31
C GLU A 155 25.96 -15.85 22.58
N ALA A 156 24.76 -15.27 22.49
CA ALA A 156 24.58 -13.92 21.94
C ALA A 156 25.35 -12.83 22.70
N ALA A 157 25.57 -13.02 24.02
CA ALA A 157 26.41 -12.15 24.83
C ALA A 157 27.84 -12.07 24.31
N GLN A 158 28.39 -13.20 23.85
CA GLN A 158 29.76 -13.29 23.33
C GLN A 158 29.91 -12.53 22.01
N TYR A 159 28.82 -12.42 21.24
CA TYR A 159 28.76 -11.67 19.99
C TYR A 159 28.31 -10.21 20.15
N GLY A 160 28.04 -9.74 21.38
CA GLY A 160 27.54 -8.40 21.65
C GLY A 160 26.14 -8.14 21.08
N LEU A 161 25.33 -9.20 20.92
CA LEU A 161 23.98 -9.13 20.35
C LEU A 161 22.87 -9.05 21.41
N GLN A 162 23.23 -8.94 22.69
CA GLN A 162 22.27 -8.88 23.79
C GLN A 162 21.39 -7.64 23.73
N GLY A 163 20.08 -7.83 23.89
CA GLY A 163 19.11 -6.76 23.98
C GLY A 163 17.71 -7.22 23.60
N GLY A 164 16.70 -6.54 24.15
CA GLY A 164 15.31 -6.72 23.74
C GLY A 164 15.05 -6.17 22.33
N TYR A 165 13.80 -5.80 22.05
CA TYR A 165 13.41 -5.16 20.80
C TYR A 165 14.31 -3.96 20.48
N ARG A 166 14.84 -3.91 19.25
CA ARG A 166 15.71 -2.82 18.78
C ARG A 166 14.96 -1.48 18.65
N ASN A 167 13.64 -1.54 18.66
CA ASN A 167 12.67 -0.50 18.40
C ASN A 167 12.97 0.28 17.12
N ARG A 168 13.17 -0.44 16.00
CA ARG A 168 13.38 0.21 14.70
C ARG A 168 12.16 1.04 14.30
N PRO A 169 12.32 2.13 13.54
CA PRO A 169 11.24 3.05 13.19
C PRO A 169 10.01 2.36 12.64
N MET A 170 10.15 1.47 11.64
CA MET A 170 8.97 0.79 11.10
C MET A 170 8.30 -0.14 12.11
N PHE A 171 9.07 -0.78 13.00
CA PHE A 171 8.47 -1.58 14.07
C PHE A 171 7.68 -0.70 15.04
N LEU A 172 8.19 0.49 15.37
CA LEU A 172 7.46 1.48 16.16
C LEU A 172 6.20 1.99 15.44
N GLU A 173 6.23 2.14 14.11
CA GLU A 173 5.03 2.44 13.32
C GLU A 173 4.03 1.27 13.36
N LEU A 174 4.49 0.02 13.26
CA LEU A 174 3.63 -1.17 13.40
C LEU A 174 3.00 -1.27 14.80
N LYS A 175 3.66 -0.78 15.85
CA LYS A 175 3.04 -0.67 17.19
C LYS A 175 1.88 0.33 17.21
N LYS A 176 1.85 1.33 16.32
CA LYS A 176 0.66 2.20 16.15
C LYS A 176 -0.47 1.45 15.45
N VAL A 177 -0.14 0.56 14.51
CA VAL A 177 -1.10 -0.22 13.72
C VAL A 177 -1.74 -1.34 14.56
N TYR A 178 -0.92 -2.16 15.22
CA TYR A 178 -1.35 -3.37 15.92
C TYR A 178 -1.38 -3.21 17.45
N GLY A 179 -0.95 -2.05 17.96
CA GLY A 179 -0.83 -1.79 19.40
C GLY A 179 0.52 -2.23 19.98
N ASP A 180 0.77 -1.85 21.24
CA ASP A 180 2.01 -2.20 21.95
C ASP A 180 2.21 -3.71 22.15
N VAL A 181 1.14 -4.50 22.01
CA VAL A 181 1.15 -5.97 22.18
C VAL A 181 2.17 -6.67 21.29
N ILE A 182 2.49 -6.13 20.11
CA ILE A 182 3.49 -6.74 19.23
C ILE A 182 4.92 -6.64 19.79
N GLY A 183 5.13 -5.76 20.79
CA GLY A 183 6.38 -5.65 21.55
C GLY A 183 6.43 -6.57 22.77
N ASP A 184 5.39 -7.37 23.03
CA ASP A 184 5.37 -8.31 24.14
C ASP A 184 6.04 -9.64 23.76
N ARG A 185 6.88 -10.19 24.65
CA ARG A 185 7.50 -11.51 24.43
C ARG A 185 6.49 -12.65 24.28
N GLN A 186 5.34 -12.51 24.94
CA GLN A 186 4.25 -13.48 24.86
C GLN A 186 3.64 -13.48 23.46
N PHE A 187 3.39 -12.31 22.87
CA PHE A 187 2.92 -12.19 21.49
C PHE A 187 3.87 -12.86 20.50
N LEU A 188 5.19 -12.64 20.66
CA LEU A 188 6.20 -13.33 19.85
C LEU A 188 6.05 -14.86 19.97
N THR A 189 6.01 -15.38 21.19
CA THR A 189 5.98 -16.83 21.45
C THR A 189 4.70 -17.46 20.90
N ASP A 190 3.55 -16.85 21.17
CA ASP A 190 2.26 -17.36 20.73
C ASP A 190 2.13 -17.27 19.20
N GLY A 191 2.45 -16.11 18.62
CA GLY A 191 2.34 -15.88 17.19
C GLY A 191 3.28 -16.76 16.36
N ALA A 192 4.51 -16.98 16.80
CA ALA A 192 5.44 -17.90 16.13
C ALA A 192 4.99 -19.38 16.22
N ASN A 193 4.08 -19.72 17.14
CA ASN A 193 3.42 -21.02 17.23
C ASN A 193 2.01 -21.02 16.58
N GLY A 194 1.64 -19.98 15.83
CA GLY A 194 0.34 -19.88 15.15
C GLY A 194 -0.83 -19.53 16.06
N GLN A 195 -0.57 -19.03 17.28
CA GLN A 195 -1.57 -18.65 18.25
C GLN A 195 -1.70 -17.13 18.27
N PHE A 196 -2.75 -16.61 17.67
CA PHE A 196 -2.98 -15.16 17.55
C PHE A 196 -4.32 -14.76 18.16
N ASP A 197 -4.35 -13.62 18.85
CA ASP A 197 -5.60 -12.91 19.12
C ASP A 197 -6.05 -12.17 17.86
N LEU A 198 -6.66 -12.91 16.93
CA LEU A 198 -7.09 -12.40 15.62
C LEU A 198 -8.07 -11.23 15.76
N LYS A 199 -8.97 -11.31 16.74
CA LYS A 199 -9.93 -10.24 17.02
C LYS A 199 -9.21 -9.00 17.57
N GLY A 200 -8.28 -9.16 18.50
CA GLY A 200 -7.48 -8.06 19.03
C GLY A 200 -6.66 -7.35 17.95
N LEU A 201 -6.03 -8.11 17.05
CA LEU A 201 -5.29 -7.57 15.90
C LEU A 201 -6.20 -6.80 14.94
N GLN A 202 -7.36 -7.36 14.59
CA GLN A 202 -8.36 -6.69 13.75
C GLN A 202 -8.87 -5.39 14.41
N ASP A 203 -9.26 -5.46 15.68
CA ASP A 203 -9.74 -4.31 16.44
C ASP A 203 -8.68 -3.20 16.54
N ALA A 204 -7.39 -3.55 16.66
CA ALA A 204 -6.29 -2.60 16.65
C ALA A 204 -6.09 -1.95 15.28
N PHE A 205 -6.05 -2.76 14.23
CA PHE A 205 -5.90 -2.29 12.85
C PHE A 205 -7.03 -1.33 12.46
N ASP A 206 -8.28 -1.69 12.75
CA ASP A 206 -9.43 -0.82 12.45
C ASP A 206 -9.41 0.49 13.23
N ARG A 207 -8.94 0.48 14.49
CA ARG A 207 -8.73 1.73 15.24
C ARG A 207 -7.68 2.61 14.58
N PHE A 208 -6.57 2.04 14.12
CA PHE A 208 -5.53 2.77 13.39
C PHE A 208 -6.10 3.40 12.10
N MET A 209 -6.79 2.59 11.29
CA MET A 209 -7.40 3.05 10.03
C MET A 209 -8.43 4.18 10.24
N LYS A 210 -9.21 4.13 11.32
CA LYS A 210 -10.22 5.15 11.64
C LYS A 210 -9.68 6.39 12.38
N SER A 211 -8.43 6.34 12.85
CA SER A 211 -7.79 7.47 13.56
C SER A 211 -7.20 8.49 12.59
N ASP A 212 -6.59 9.56 13.10
CA ASP A 212 -5.78 10.50 12.30
C ASP A 212 -4.30 10.04 12.15
N LEU A 213 -3.95 8.89 12.73
CA LEU A 213 -2.59 8.35 12.65
C LEU A 213 -2.29 7.82 11.24
N HIS A 214 -1.02 7.83 10.90
CA HIS A 214 -0.45 7.27 9.67
C HIS A 214 0.96 6.75 9.96
N ILE A 215 1.44 5.84 9.12
CA ILE A 215 2.83 5.40 9.10
C ILE A 215 3.67 6.57 8.60
N ALA A 216 4.59 7.04 9.43
CA ALA A 216 5.44 8.17 9.07
C ALA A 216 6.32 7.84 7.85
N PRO A 217 6.40 8.71 6.83
CA PRO A 217 7.26 8.49 5.67
C PRO A 217 8.72 8.21 6.05
N SER A 218 9.23 8.91 7.07
CA SER A 218 10.60 8.76 7.57
C SER A 218 10.93 7.37 8.14
N ALA A 219 9.92 6.59 8.55
CA ALA A 219 10.15 5.24 9.06
C ALA A 219 10.64 4.30 7.96
N TRP A 220 10.30 4.59 6.71
CA TRP A 220 10.78 3.85 5.55
C TRP A 220 12.25 4.17 5.23
N ASP A 221 12.81 5.27 5.72
CA ASP A 221 14.13 5.75 5.28
C ASP A 221 15.31 5.09 6.03
N GLU A 222 15.10 4.50 7.24
CA GLU A 222 16.22 4.09 8.13
C GLU A 222 17.08 2.93 7.60
N TYR A 223 16.50 1.99 6.85
CA TYR A 223 17.25 0.91 6.18
C TYR A 223 17.34 1.10 4.66
N CYS A 224 16.86 2.23 4.15
CA CYS A 224 16.99 2.58 2.75
C CYS A 224 18.39 3.14 2.44
N ASN A 225 19.36 2.25 2.23
CA ASN A 225 20.24 2.41 1.05
C ASN A 225 19.52 1.98 -0.24
N LEU A 226 18.21 1.75 -0.15
CA LEU A 226 17.32 1.64 -1.29
C LEU A 226 17.24 3.01 -1.97
N LYS A 227 17.75 3.07 -3.20
CA LYS A 227 17.07 3.85 -4.23
C LYS A 227 15.59 3.47 -4.17
N PRO A 228 14.65 4.42 -4.30
CA PRO A 228 13.22 4.13 -4.25
C PRO A 228 12.92 2.87 -5.07
N LEU A 229 12.25 1.90 -4.45
CA LEU A 229 11.69 0.66 -5.04
C LEU A 229 11.55 0.83 -6.54
N HIS A 230 12.50 0.27 -7.32
CA HIS A 230 12.66 0.50 -8.75
C HIS A 230 11.85 1.70 -9.26
N THR A 231 12.31 2.92 -8.95
CA THR A 231 12.13 3.95 -9.98
C THR A 231 12.79 3.29 -11.18
N PRO A 232 12.06 2.96 -12.24
CA PRO A 232 12.69 2.47 -13.44
C PRO A 232 13.73 3.51 -13.78
N PRO A 233 14.86 3.11 -14.40
CA PRO A 233 15.85 4.08 -14.88
C PRO A 233 15.05 5.19 -15.50
N SER A 234 15.10 6.37 -14.87
CA SER A 234 14.18 7.48 -15.08
C SER A 234 13.98 7.57 -16.57
N GLN A 235 12.85 7.04 -17.05
CA GLN A 235 12.67 7.05 -18.49
C GLN A 235 12.57 8.53 -18.81
N PRO A 236 13.35 9.02 -19.78
CA PRO A 236 13.17 10.39 -20.21
C PRO A 236 11.68 10.56 -20.46
N LEU A 237 11.12 11.68 -19.99
CA LEU A 237 9.72 12.00 -20.26
C LEU A 237 9.46 11.67 -21.73
N PRO A 238 8.38 10.92 -22.06
CA PRO A 238 8.04 10.68 -23.45
C PRO A 238 8.09 12.04 -24.15
N PRO A 239 8.67 12.16 -25.37
CA PRO A 239 8.93 13.46 -25.99
C PRO A 239 7.73 14.39 -25.87
N LEU A 240 7.78 15.32 -24.91
CA LEU A 240 6.67 16.22 -24.59
C LEU A 240 6.52 17.32 -25.64
N MET A 241 7.40 17.28 -26.64
CA MET A 241 7.55 18.27 -27.69
C MET A 241 7.49 17.54 -29.02
N SER A 242 6.47 17.85 -29.81
CA SER A 242 6.46 17.61 -31.25
C SER A 242 6.74 18.93 -31.96
N ALA A 243 7.41 18.91 -33.11
CA ALA A 243 7.82 20.14 -33.80
C ALA A 243 6.66 21.07 -34.20
N ASN A 244 5.39 20.63 -34.12
CA ASN A 244 4.25 21.36 -34.69
C ASN A 244 2.94 21.31 -33.87
N SER A 245 2.89 20.71 -32.67
CA SER A 245 1.64 20.63 -31.88
C SER A 245 1.88 20.37 -30.38
N PRO A 246 1.00 20.88 -29.49
CA PRO A 246 0.99 20.48 -28.08
C PRO A 246 0.87 18.97 -27.93
N VAL A 247 1.56 18.40 -26.95
CA VAL A 247 1.34 17.01 -26.57
C VAL A 247 0.14 16.97 -25.62
N SER A 248 -0.94 16.33 -26.07
CA SER A 248 -2.20 16.25 -25.32
C SER A 248 -2.41 14.86 -24.72
N PHE A 249 -2.68 14.81 -23.42
CA PHE A 249 -3.17 13.63 -22.73
C PHE A 249 -4.65 13.82 -22.44
N ARG A 250 -5.46 12.79 -22.69
CA ARG A 250 -6.90 12.83 -22.45
C ARG A 250 -7.29 11.74 -21.48
N PHE A 251 -8.08 12.11 -20.49
CA PHE A 251 -8.56 11.22 -19.44
C PHE A 251 -10.08 11.27 -19.43
N HIS A 252 -10.68 10.10 -19.31
CA HIS A 252 -12.12 9.93 -19.12
C HIS A 252 -12.31 9.05 -17.89
N VAL A 253 -13.06 9.56 -16.92
CA VAL A 253 -13.34 8.88 -15.66
C VAL A 253 -14.84 8.89 -15.43
N VAL A 254 -15.39 7.73 -15.08
CA VAL A 254 -16.78 7.60 -14.60
C VAL A 254 -16.72 6.95 -13.24
N ASP A 255 -17.12 7.66 -12.19
CA ASP A 255 -16.99 7.18 -10.81
C ASP A 255 -18.07 7.78 -9.87
N LYS A 256 -18.07 7.40 -8.59
CA LYS A 256 -19.00 7.87 -7.56
C LYS A 256 -18.43 9.07 -6.81
N GLY A 257 -19.13 10.20 -6.85
CA GLY A 257 -18.75 11.47 -6.22
C GLY A 257 -19.31 11.66 -4.81
N GLY A 258 -19.47 10.57 -4.06
CA GLY A 258 -20.14 10.58 -2.75
C GLY A 258 -21.62 11.01 -2.85
N ASP A 259 -22.01 12.01 -2.06
CA ASP A 259 -23.39 12.52 -1.98
C ASP A 259 -23.92 13.11 -3.31
N TYR A 260 -23.04 13.33 -4.29
CA TYR A 260 -23.41 13.88 -5.60
C TYR A 260 -23.79 12.82 -6.65
N GLY A 261 -23.75 11.54 -6.30
CA GLY A 261 -24.08 10.43 -7.20
C GLY A 261 -22.94 10.09 -8.15
N MET A 262 -23.28 9.48 -9.29
CA MET A 262 -22.29 9.21 -10.33
C MET A 262 -21.79 10.53 -10.95
N PHE A 263 -20.53 10.59 -11.32
CA PHE A 263 -19.98 11.67 -12.15
C PHE A 263 -19.22 11.11 -13.35
N GLU A 264 -19.17 11.92 -14.39
CA GLU A 264 -18.37 11.72 -15.58
C GLU A 264 -17.41 12.91 -15.73
N THR A 265 -16.11 12.63 -15.71
CA THR A 265 -15.06 13.62 -15.90
C THR A 265 -14.35 13.39 -17.23
N ASN A 266 -14.22 14.46 -18.01
CA ASN A 266 -13.36 14.54 -19.17
C ASN A 266 -12.26 15.56 -18.88
N SER A 267 -11.00 15.13 -18.92
CA SER A 267 -9.84 16.00 -18.69
C SER A 267 -8.88 15.95 -19.87
N VAL A 268 -8.31 17.10 -20.21
CA VAL A 268 -7.25 17.25 -21.19
C VAL A 268 -6.08 17.96 -20.55
N ILE A 269 -4.88 17.39 -20.70
CA ILE A 269 -3.63 18.00 -20.26
C ILE A 269 -2.76 18.24 -21.49
N ASP A 270 -2.45 19.50 -21.79
CA ASP A 270 -1.66 19.92 -22.95
C ASP A 270 -0.31 20.50 -22.51
N PHE A 271 0.77 20.12 -23.20
CA PHE A 271 2.11 20.65 -22.97
C PHE A 271 2.62 21.45 -24.17
N TRP A 272 3.26 22.59 -23.92
CA TRP A 272 3.98 23.37 -24.94
C TRP A 272 5.18 24.13 -24.36
N GLU A 273 6.09 24.55 -25.24
CA GLU A 273 7.22 25.43 -24.91
C GLU A 273 6.71 26.85 -24.65
N ASP A 274 7.03 27.39 -23.48
CA ASP A 274 6.61 28.74 -23.09
C ASP A 274 7.65 29.37 -22.17
N SER A 275 8.29 30.43 -22.67
CA SER A 275 9.29 31.21 -21.92
C SER A 275 8.76 32.59 -21.49
N SER A 276 7.44 32.79 -21.44
CA SER A 276 6.81 34.07 -21.05
C SER A 276 6.95 34.37 -19.55
N VAL A 277 7.12 33.32 -18.73
CA VAL A 277 7.34 33.43 -17.28
C VAL A 277 8.82 33.25 -16.97
N ASN A 278 9.42 34.24 -16.29
CA ASN A 278 10.86 34.22 -15.99
C ASN A 278 11.27 32.95 -15.22
N GLY A 279 12.21 32.19 -15.78
CA GLY A 279 12.72 30.95 -15.20
C GLY A 279 11.89 29.70 -15.53
N CYS A 280 10.86 29.82 -16.37
CA CYS A 280 10.08 28.71 -16.91
C CYS A 280 10.35 28.58 -18.42
N ASP A 281 10.32 27.35 -18.93
CA ASP A 281 10.44 27.03 -20.37
C ASP A 281 9.34 26.06 -20.85
N ILE A 282 8.50 25.58 -19.94
CA ILE A 282 7.40 24.66 -20.22
C ILE A 282 6.11 25.21 -19.61
N ALA A 283 5.03 25.18 -20.40
CA ALA A 283 3.68 25.37 -19.92
C ALA A 283 2.85 24.07 -20.05
N CYS A 284 1.95 23.89 -19.10
CA CYS A 284 1.01 22.77 -19.01
C CYS A 284 -0.39 23.32 -18.77
N ARG A 285 -1.32 23.12 -19.69
CA ARG A 285 -2.73 23.43 -19.48
C ARG A 285 -3.45 22.19 -19.03
N GLU A 286 -4.16 22.30 -17.92
CA GLU A 286 -5.19 21.35 -17.53
C GLU A 286 -6.56 21.96 -17.81
N TYR A 287 -7.39 21.25 -18.55
CA TYR A 287 -8.80 21.55 -18.73
C TYR A 287 -9.63 20.35 -18.31
N THR A 288 -10.54 20.54 -17.37
CA THR A 288 -11.36 19.47 -16.82
C THR A 288 -12.82 19.87 -16.77
N THR A 289 -13.69 19.03 -17.32
CA THR A 289 -15.15 19.12 -17.21
C THR A 289 -15.67 17.90 -16.48
N THR A 290 -16.38 18.11 -15.37
CA THR A 290 -17.04 17.05 -14.59
C THR A 290 -18.54 17.29 -14.57
N VAL A 291 -19.32 16.30 -14.97
CA VAL A 291 -20.79 16.31 -14.94
C VAL A 291 -21.27 15.28 -13.92
N TYR A 292 -22.08 15.73 -12.96
CA TYR A 292 -22.70 14.87 -11.95
C TYR A 292 -24.11 14.46 -12.38
N GLU A 293 -24.55 13.27 -11.97
CA GLU A 293 -25.89 12.72 -12.24
C GLU A 293 -27.02 13.63 -11.76
N ASN A 294 -26.79 14.40 -10.69
CA ASN A 294 -27.71 15.41 -10.18
C ASN A 294 -27.78 16.70 -11.03
N GLY A 295 -27.07 16.76 -12.16
CA GLY A 295 -27.04 17.89 -13.09
C GLY A 295 -26.04 18.99 -12.74
N ARG A 296 -25.23 18.85 -11.67
CA ARG A 296 -24.13 19.78 -11.41
C ARG A 296 -23.01 19.61 -12.43
N ILE A 297 -22.41 20.72 -12.81
CA ILE A 297 -21.25 20.77 -13.71
C ILE A 297 -20.14 21.52 -12.99
N TYR A 298 -18.93 20.98 -13.06
CA TYR A 298 -17.71 21.62 -12.58
C TYR A 298 -16.72 21.71 -13.74
N GLU A 299 -16.29 22.92 -14.05
CA GLU A 299 -15.32 23.21 -15.10
C GLU A 299 -14.20 24.06 -14.52
N TYR A 300 -12.96 23.71 -14.86
CA TYR A 300 -11.82 24.57 -14.62
C TYR A 300 -10.78 24.42 -15.73
N GLU A 301 -10.03 25.50 -15.93
CA GLU A 301 -8.88 25.55 -16.80
C GLU A 301 -7.75 26.25 -16.05
N THR A 302 -6.60 25.61 -15.92
CA THR A 302 -5.42 26.18 -15.27
C THR A 302 -4.19 25.92 -16.11
N ILE A 303 -3.38 26.95 -16.32
CA ILE A 303 -2.07 26.85 -16.97
C ILE A 303 -1.00 26.90 -15.89
N TYR A 304 -0.17 25.88 -15.83
CA TYR A 304 1.00 25.79 -14.98
C TYR A 304 2.25 26.12 -15.79
N TYR A 305 3.16 26.88 -15.21
CA TYR A 305 4.46 27.21 -15.81
C TYR A 305 5.58 26.64 -14.95
N GLY A 306 6.52 25.99 -15.63
CA GLY A 306 7.60 25.27 -14.98
C GLY A 306 8.81 25.12 -15.86
N ARG A 307 9.75 24.33 -15.34
CA ARG A 307 10.97 23.98 -16.05
C ARG A 307 11.38 22.54 -15.79
N MET A 308 12.23 22.02 -16.66
CA MET A 308 12.91 20.76 -16.41
C MET A 308 13.87 20.88 -15.22
N ASP A 309 13.79 19.93 -14.30
CA ASP A 309 14.76 19.70 -13.23
C ASP A 309 15.11 18.20 -13.19
N GLY A 310 16.23 17.84 -13.82
CA GLY A 310 16.58 16.44 -14.07
C GLY A 310 15.55 15.75 -14.97
N ASN A 311 14.89 14.73 -14.44
CA ASN A 311 13.84 13.96 -15.14
C ASN A 311 12.42 14.31 -14.69
N ALA A 312 12.26 15.49 -14.10
CA ALA A 312 10.98 16.02 -13.65
C ALA A 312 10.73 17.38 -14.30
N ILE A 313 9.45 17.73 -14.41
CA ILE A 313 9.03 19.12 -14.60
C ILE A 313 8.62 19.66 -13.24
N VAL A 314 9.13 20.82 -12.88
CA VAL A 314 8.78 21.52 -11.64
C VAL A 314 8.02 22.79 -12.02
N PHE A 315 6.72 22.81 -11.71
CA PHE A 315 5.85 23.96 -11.91
C PHE A 315 5.91 24.87 -10.68
N THR A 316 6.27 26.13 -10.88
CA THR A 316 6.39 27.12 -9.80
C THR A 316 5.36 28.22 -9.91
N ASN A 317 4.64 28.27 -11.03
CA ASN A 317 3.66 29.29 -11.33
C ASN A 317 2.39 28.69 -11.90
N ALA A 318 1.25 29.34 -11.67
CA ALA A 318 -0.03 28.96 -12.26
C ALA A 318 -0.86 30.18 -12.64
N MET A 319 -1.79 29.99 -13.56
CA MET A 319 -2.77 30.98 -14.00
C MET A 319 -4.12 30.29 -14.18
N ASN A 320 -5.17 30.83 -13.56
CA ASN A 320 -6.54 30.45 -13.91
C ASN A 320 -6.87 31.06 -15.28
N SER A 321 -6.85 30.23 -16.32
CA SER A 321 -7.02 30.71 -17.70
C SER A 321 -8.47 30.92 -18.10
N MET A 322 -9.44 30.30 -17.40
CA MET A 322 -10.86 30.59 -17.65
C MET A 322 -11.22 32.04 -17.35
N GLU A 323 -10.56 32.63 -16.34
CA GLU A 323 -10.81 34.01 -15.92
C GLU A 323 -9.74 35.00 -16.44
N ASN A 324 -8.78 34.54 -17.24
CA ASN A 324 -7.57 35.29 -17.59
C ASN A 324 -6.92 35.94 -16.35
N GLY A 325 -6.81 35.14 -15.27
CA GLY A 325 -6.24 35.58 -14.00
C GLY A 325 -4.76 35.97 -14.12
N PRO A 326 -4.19 36.63 -13.11
CA PRO A 326 -2.76 36.88 -13.08
C PRO A 326 -1.97 35.56 -12.97
N VAL A 327 -0.72 35.58 -13.46
CA VAL A 327 0.22 34.51 -13.17
C VAL A 327 0.68 34.64 -11.72
N GLU A 328 0.39 33.64 -10.91
CA GLU A 328 0.73 33.59 -9.49
C GLU A 328 1.85 32.59 -9.23
N LYS A 329 2.62 32.80 -8.16
CA LYS A 329 3.55 31.79 -7.66
C LYS A 329 2.78 30.76 -6.85
N ILE A 330 3.06 29.49 -7.07
CA ILE A 330 2.46 28.38 -6.34
C ILE A 330 3.53 27.64 -5.52
N THR A 331 3.07 26.83 -4.57
CA THR A 331 3.93 25.78 -4.01
C THR A 331 4.42 24.90 -5.17
N PRO A 332 5.73 24.61 -5.28
CA PRO A 332 6.25 23.85 -6.40
C PRO A 332 5.52 22.51 -6.55
N VAL A 333 4.98 22.26 -7.74
CA VAL A 333 4.34 21.00 -8.09
C VAL A 333 5.26 20.24 -9.02
N LYS A 334 5.59 19.01 -8.65
CA LYS A 334 6.48 18.16 -9.43
C LYS A 334 5.70 17.15 -10.27
N MET A 335 6.10 17.00 -11.53
CA MET A 335 5.62 15.97 -12.43
C MET A 335 6.77 15.10 -12.94
N THR A 336 6.59 13.79 -12.99
CA THR A 336 7.55 12.85 -13.58
C THR A 336 6.87 11.87 -14.53
N ALA A 337 7.65 11.14 -15.33
CA ALA A 337 7.13 9.96 -16.00
C ALA A 337 6.67 8.92 -14.96
N SER A 338 5.61 8.19 -15.29
CA SER A 338 5.22 6.99 -14.56
C SER A 338 6.32 5.94 -14.65
N PRO A 339 6.57 5.18 -13.57
CA PRO A 339 7.47 4.05 -13.57
C PRO A 339 7.28 3.10 -14.77
N ASP A 340 6.04 2.80 -15.13
CA ASP A 340 5.79 1.88 -16.24
C ASP A 340 6.09 2.46 -17.64
N GLY A 341 6.47 3.75 -17.73
CA GLY A 341 6.71 4.46 -18.98
C GLY A 341 5.44 4.75 -19.79
N LYS A 342 4.25 4.48 -19.22
CA LYS A 342 2.96 4.56 -19.92
C LYS A 342 2.12 5.77 -19.52
N GLY A 343 2.63 6.63 -18.63
CA GLY A 343 1.89 7.78 -18.13
C GLY A 343 2.76 8.83 -17.44
N LEU A 344 2.09 9.76 -16.76
CA LEU A 344 2.69 10.84 -15.98
C LEU A 344 2.22 10.72 -14.52
N ILE A 345 3.09 11.06 -13.57
CA ILE A 345 2.79 11.14 -12.14
C ILE A 345 2.93 12.58 -11.69
N PHE A 346 1.89 13.09 -11.01
CA PHE A 346 1.90 14.36 -10.30
C PHE A 346 2.10 14.07 -8.81
N HIS A 347 3.19 14.58 -8.22
CA HIS A 347 3.62 14.18 -6.88
C HIS A 347 2.95 14.97 -5.75
N ASP A 348 2.48 16.19 -6.04
CA ASP A 348 2.06 17.15 -5.01
C ASP A 348 0.71 17.84 -5.33
N TRP A 349 -0.22 17.14 -5.97
CA TRP A 349 -1.58 17.66 -6.18
C TRP A 349 -2.40 17.64 -4.88
N HIS A 350 -2.19 18.67 -4.06
CA HIS A 350 -3.05 18.98 -2.93
C HIS A 350 -4.15 19.93 -3.39
N PHE A 351 -5.39 19.44 -3.52
CA PHE A 351 -6.58 20.31 -3.55
C PHE A 351 -6.73 20.98 -2.18
N ILE A 352 -6.12 22.15 -1.98
CA ILE A 352 -6.54 23.05 -0.91
C ILE A 352 -7.71 23.85 -1.45
N ARG A 353 -8.94 23.35 -1.22
CA ARG A 353 -10.13 24.20 -1.26
C ARG A 353 -9.97 25.25 -0.15
N ARG A 354 -10.01 26.53 -0.51
CA ARG A 354 -10.48 27.57 0.41
C ARG A 354 -11.93 27.86 0.12
#